data_AF-Q2RRW4-F1
#
_entry.id   AF-Q2RRW4-F1
#
_cell.length_a   1.000
_cell.length_b   1.000
_cell.length_c   1.000
_cell.angle_alpha   90.00
_cell.angle_beta   90.00
_cell.angle_gamma   90.00
#
_symmetry.space_group_name_H-M   'P 1'
#
loop_
_entity.id
_entity.type
_entity.pdbx_description
1 polymer ?
#
loop_
_entity_poly.entity_id
_entity_poly.type
_entity_poly.pdbx_seq_one_letter_code
_entity_poly.pdbx_strand_id
1 'polypeptide(L)'
;MDQSKPPREGSPSTPFPRIALAAGCVAALATAVAGPFGPLCAGIAAAAAFFYAHRHSAQQQARLHQRKQARVAEEVLQYRTFTKVLRDQGLRISDMTEKAALTLGSGLQEMDAGVSAALAGIEGGADPVQLRDEVAAIARPLVPMLGTLQFQDVTRQQLMFLSRLSILLDRHVEDMAEVLGDRRSVDHAPRFKDLFDQALEDTVMTSQRNDHHGASGVDVVEASGPAVELFTDGAPP
;
A
#
# COMPACT_ATOMS: atom_id res chain seq x y z
N MET A 1 -3.84 11.12 -24.31
CA MET A 1 -3.07 9.92 -23.90
C MET A 1 -3.82 8.72 -24.41
N ASP A 2 -3.26 8.10 -25.44
CA ASP A 2 -3.87 7.06 -26.25
C ASP A 2 -3.70 5.72 -25.51
N GLN A 3 -4.79 5.21 -24.92
CA GLN A 3 -4.78 3.90 -24.27
C GLN A 3 -4.73 2.83 -25.35
N SER A 4 -3.50 2.44 -25.68
CA SER A 4 -3.18 1.27 -26.50
C SER A 4 -3.88 0.05 -25.92
N LYS A 5 -5.02 -0.31 -26.52
CA LYS A 5 -5.78 -1.52 -26.25
C LYS A 5 -4.82 -2.72 -26.38
N PRO A 6 -4.57 -3.48 -25.31
CA PRO A 6 -3.63 -4.58 -25.37
C PRO A 6 -4.12 -5.64 -26.40
N PRO A 7 -3.19 -6.34 -27.07
CA PRO A 7 -3.54 -7.38 -28.02
C PRO A 7 -4.40 -8.43 -27.33
N ARG A 8 -5.52 -8.80 -27.95
CA ARG A 8 -6.37 -9.90 -27.49
C ARG A 8 -5.53 -11.17 -27.51
N GLU A 9 -5.04 -11.59 -26.34
CA GLU A 9 -4.40 -12.89 -26.17
C GLU A 9 -5.33 -13.98 -26.68
N GLY A 10 -4.79 -14.83 -27.55
CA GLY A 10 -5.53 -15.92 -28.18
C GLY A 10 -6.18 -16.78 -27.10
N SER A 11 -7.50 -16.91 -27.18
CA SER A 11 -8.28 -17.81 -26.34
C SER A 11 -7.56 -19.15 -26.21
N PRO A 12 -7.29 -19.63 -24.98
CA PRO A 12 -6.54 -20.86 -24.78
C PRO A 12 -7.24 -21.96 -25.58
N SER A 13 -6.56 -22.47 -26.60
CA SER A 13 -7.08 -23.54 -27.45
C SER A 13 -7.41 -24.69 -26.52
N THR A 14 -8.70 -24.90 -26.24
CA THR A 14 -9.15 -25.98 -25.37
C THR A 14 -8.51 -27.27 -25.88
N PRO A 15 -7.88 -28.11 -25.04
CA PRO A 15 -7.18 -29.33 -25.48
C PRO A 15 -8.11 -30.41 -26.04
N PHE A 16 -9.42 -30.17 -26.03
CA PHE A 16 -10.47 -31.06 -26.53
C PHE A 16 -10.25 -31.63 -27.94
N PRO A 17 -9.83 -30.88 -28.98
CA PRO A 17 -9.73 -31.43 -30.33
C PRO A 17 -8.61 -32.46 -30.43
N ARG A 18 -7.52 -32.32 -29.65
CA ARG A 18 -6.40 -33.28 -29.68
C ARG A 18 -6.74 -34.59 -28.96
N ILE A 19 -7.47 -34.52 -27.84
CA ILE A 19 -7.89 -35.71 -27.10
C ILE A 19 -8.98 -36.46 -27.87
N ALA A 20 -9.94 -35.74 -28.47
CA ALA A 20 -10.97 -36.35 -29.31
C ALA A 20 -10.37 -37.03 -30.56
N LEU A 21 -9.38 -36.40 -31.20
CA LEU A 21 -8.67 -36.97 -32.35
C LEU A 21 -7.88 -38.22 -31.96
N ALA A 22 -7.14 -38.19 -30.85
CA ALA A 22 -6.40 -39.36 -30.36
C ALA A 22 -7.34 -40.52 -29.99
N ALA A 23 -8.46 -40.24 -29.31
CA ALA A 23 -9.47 -41.25 -28.98
C ALA A 23 -10.12 -41.85 -30.24
N GLY A 24 -10.40 -41.01 -31.24
CA GLY A 24 -10.92 -41.46 -32.54
C GLY A 24 -9.95 -42.38 -33.29
N CYS A 25 -8.65 -42.02 -33.32
CA CYS A 25 -7.62 -42.86 -33.94
C CYS A 25 -7.46 -44.21 -33.23
N VAL A 26 -7.49 -44.25 -31.90
CA VAL A 26 -7.40 -45.50 -31.12
C VAL A 26 -8.63 -46.38 -31.33
N ALA A 27 -9.82 -45.79 -31.38
CA ALA A 27 -11.06 -46.52 -31.66
C ALA A 27 -11.04 -47.14 -33.07
N ALA A 28 -10.60 -46.40 -34.09
CA ALA A 28 -10.50 -46.88 -35.47
C ALA A 28 -9.51 -48.05 -35.61
N LEU A 29 -8.37 -47.99 -34.91
CA LEU A 29 -7.36 -49.05 -34.89
C LEU A 29 -7.87 -50.30 -34.15
N ALA A 30 -8.60 -50.14 -33.05
CA ALA A 30 -9.21 -51.25 -32.32
C ALA A 30 -10.27 -52.00 -33.14
N THR A 31 -11.08 -51.27 -33.92
CA THR A 31 -12.07 -51.89 -34.84
C THR A 31 -11.42 -52.67 -35.98
N ALA A 32 -10.25 -52.24 -36.46
CA ALA A 32 -9.56 -52.93 -37.55
C ALA A 32 -8.92 -54.27 -37.13
N VAL A 33 -8.55 -54.41 -35.84
CA VAL A 33 -7.76 -55.57 -35.35
C VAL A 33 -8.63 -56.63 -34.67
N ALA A 34 -9.74 -56.27 -34.02
CA ALA A 34 -10.47 -57.17 -33.12
C ALA A 34 -11.69 -57.90 -33.72
N GLY A 35 -11.98 -57.73 -35.01
CA GLY A 35 -13.10 -58.42 -35.68
C GLY A 35 -14.48 -58.05 -35.07
N PRO A 36 -15.41 -59.00 -34.87
CA PRO A 36 -16.79 -58.70 -34.44
C PRO A 36 -16.89 -58.10 -33.03
N PHE A 37 -15.85 -58.25 -32.19
CA PHE A 37 -15.79 -57.62 -30.85
C PHE A 37 -15.21 -56.20 -30.86
N GLY A 38 -14.70 -55.73 -32.01
CA GLY A 38 -14.10 -54.41 -32.16
C GLY A 38 -14.96 -53.24 -31.63
N PRO A 39 -16.27 -53.19 -31.89
CA PRO A 39 -17.13 -52.12 -31.39
C PRO A 39 -17.20 -52.06 -29.85
N LEU A 40 -17.25 -53.22 -29.18
CA LEU A 40 -17.29 -53.29 -27.71
C LEU A 40 -15.98 -52.78 -27.11
N CYS A 41 -14.83 -53.24 -27.63
CA CYS A 41 -13.51 -52.79 -27.19
C CYS A 41 -13.32 -51.29 -27.43
N ALA A 42 -13.75 -50.77 -28.58
CA ALA A 42 -13.70 -49.35 -28.90
C ALA A 42 -14.56 -48.51 -27.93
N GLY A 43 -15.77 -49.00 -27.59
CA GLY A 43 -16.65 -48.35 -26.60
C GLY A 43 -16.03 -48.26 -25.21
N ILE A 44 -15.43 -49.36 -24.72
CA ILE A 44 -14.74 -49.39 -23.42
C ILE A 44 -13.53 -48.44 -23.41
N ALA A 45 -12.72 -48.44 -24.46
CA ALA A 45 -11.57 -47.55 -24.57
C ALA A 45 -11.98 -46.06 -24.59
N ALA A 46 -13.03 -45.72 -25.33
CA ALA A 46 -13.58 -44.37 -25.37
C ALA A 46 -14.13 -43.93 -24.01
N ALA A 47 -14.87 -44.80 -23.31
CA ALA A 47 -15.37 -44.51 -21.97
C ALA A 47 -14.22 -44.32 -20.95
N ALA A 48 -13.21 -45.18 -20.98
CA ALA A 48 -12.03 -45.05 -20.12
C ALA A 48 -11.27 -43.74 -20.38
N ALA A 49 -11.06 -43.38 -21.65
CA ALA A 49 -10.43 -42.12 -22.02
C ALA A 49 -11.25 -40.89 -21.56
N PHE A 50 -12.59 -40.95 -21.68
CA PHE A 50 -13.48 -39.90 -21.21
C PHE A 50 -13.41 -39.74 -19.68
N PHE A 51 -13.51 -40.83 -18.92
CA PHE A 51 -13.38 -40.81 -17.46
C PHE A 51 -12.01 -40.32 -17.00
N TYR A 52 -10.93 -40.74 -17.68
CA TYR A 52 -9.57 -40.27 -17.40
C TYR A 52 -9.45 -38.77 -17.65
N ALA A 53 -9.92 -38.27 -18.81
CA ALA A 53 -9.91 -36.86 -19.15
C ALA A 53 -10.73 -36.03 -18.15
N HIS A 54 -11.92 -36.52 -17.77
CA HIS A 54 -12.77 -35.84 -16.80
C HIS A 54 -12.10 -35.76 -15.42
N ARG A 55 -11.56 -36.89 -14.92
CA ARG A 55 -10.84 -36.94 -13.63
C ARG A 55 -9.60 -36.04 -13.64
N HIS A 56 -8.83 -36.04 -14.73
CA HIS A 56 -7.66 -35.19 -14.87
C HIS A 56 -8.04 -33.71 -14.94
N SER A 57 -9.12 -33.35 -15.65
CA SER A 57 -9.62 -31.98 -15.70
C SER A 57 -10.12 -31.49 -14.33
N ALA A 58 -10.81 -32.34 -13.57
CA ALA A 58 -11.27 -32.03 -12.22
C ALA A 58 -10.08 -31.84 -11.25
N GLN A 59 -9.05 -32.68 -11.36
CA GLN A 59 -7.81 -32.52 -10.59
C GLN A 59 -7.05 -31.25 -10.95
N GLN A 60 -6.99 -30.89 -12.24
CA GLN A 60 -6.38 -29.64 -12.68
C GLN A 60 -7.16 -28.43 -12.14
N GLN A 61 -8.49 -28.44 -12.23
CA GLN A 61 -9.33 -27.38 -11.66
C GLN A 61 -9.16 -27.27 -10.14
N ALA A 62 -9.12 -28.39 -9.42
CA ALA A 62 -8.89 -28.39 -7.97
C ALA A 62 -7.53 -27.78 -7.61
N ARG A 63 -6.46 -28.13 -8.35
CA ARG A 63 -5.12 -27.54 -8.16
C ARG A 63 -5.12 -26.04 -8.44
N LEU A 64 -5.80 -25.59 -9.49
CA LEU A 64 -5.95 -24.17 -9.80
C LEU A 64 -6.69 -23.45 -8.68
N HIS A 65 -7.80 -24.00 -8.20
CA HIS A 65 -8.56 -23.44 -7.07
C HIS A 65 -7.71 -23.35 -5.80
N GLN A 66 -6.94 -24.38 -5.46
CA GLN A 66 -6.02 -24.36 -4.32
C GLN A 66 -4.95 -23.27 -4.46
N ARG A 67 -4.37 -23.10 -5.66
CA ARG A 67 -3.39 -22.02 -5.92
C ARG A 67 -4.00 -20.64 -5.77
N LYS A 68 -5.23 -20.43 -6.27
CA LYS A 68 -5.96 -19.16 -6.08
C LYS A 68 -6.16 -18.86 -4.60
N GLN A 69 -6.64 -19.84 -3.84
CA GLN A 69 -6.86 -19.69 -2.40
C GLN A 69 -5.58 -19.41 -1.64
N ALA A 70 -4.48 -20.12 -1.98
CA ALA A 70 -3.18 -19.88 -1.37
C ALA A 70 -2.67 -18.45 -1.65
N ARG A 71 -2.80 -17.96 -2.91
CA ARG A 71 -2.44 -16.59 -3.27
C ARG A 71 -3.27 -15.57 -2.49
N VAL A 72 -4.59 -15.72 -2.45
CA VAL A 72 -5.45 -14.79 -1.70
C VAL A 72 -5.14 -14.84 -0.20
N ALA A 73 -4.85 -16.01 0.37
CA ALA A 73 -4.45 -16.13 1.76
C ALA A 73 -3.13 -15.39 2.05
N GLU A 74 -2.17 -15.44 1.12
CA GLU A 74 -0.91 -14.69 1.21
C GLU A 74 -1.16 -13.17 1.16
N GLU A 75 -1.97 -12.69 0.21
CA GLU A 75 -2.33 -11.26 0.11
C GLU A 75 -3.09 -10.78 1.37
N VAL A 76 -3.98 -11.61 1.93
CA VAL A 76 -4.70 -11.30 3.18
C VAL A 76 -3.75 -11.18 4.38
N LEU A 77 -2.68 -11.98 4.43
CA LEU A 77 -1.65 -11.84 5.47
C LEU A 77 -0.91 -10.51 5.35
N GLN A 78 -0.67 -10.02 4.13
CA GLN A 78 -0.04 -8.73 3.90
C GLN A 78 -0.90 -7.57 4.42
N TYR A 79 -2.23 -7.64 4.32
CA TYR A 79 -3.12 -6.62 4.88
C TYR A 79 -2.97 -6.46 6.38
N ARG A 80 -2.70 -7.53 7.12
CA ARG A 80 -2.49 -7.42 8.56
C ARG A 80 -1.26 -6.57 8.87
N THR A 81 -0.18 -6.80 8.14
CA THR A 81 1.05 -6.00 8.25
C THR A 81 0.78 -4.55 7.87
N PHE A 82 0.04 -4.32 6.79
CA PHE A 82 -0.31 -2.98 6.33
C PHE A 82 -1.22 -2.21 7.31
N THR A 83 -2.28 -2.84 7.80
CA THR A 83 -3.19 -2.24 8.78
C THR A 83 -2.44 -1.87 10.06
N LYS A 84 -1.41 -2.65 10.43
CA LYS A 84 -0.51 -2.30 11.52
C LYS A 84 0.29 -1.02 11.19
N VAL A 85 0.87 -0.91 9.99
CA VAL A 85 1.58 0.31 9.55
C VAL A 85 0.65 1.54 9.58
N LEU A 86 -0.57 1.43 9.04
CA LEU A 86 -1.55 2.52 9.08
C LEU A 86 -1.90 2.94 10.51
N ARG A 87 -2.10 1.97 11.40
CA ARG A 87 -2.37 2.22 12.81
C ARG A 87 -1.19 2.91 13.49
N ASP A 88 0.02 2.41 13.28
CA ASP A 88 1.24 2.97 13.87
C ASP A 88 1.48 4.41 13.35
N GLN A 89 1.21 4.68 12.07
CA GLN A 89 1.24 6.03 11.50
C GLN A 89 0.17 6.94 12.12
N GLY A 90 -1.08 6.47 12.25
CA GLY A 90 -2.16 7.24 12.89
C GLY A 90 -1.84 7.59 14.35
N LEU A 91 -1.25 6.65 15.10
CA LEU A 91 -0.81 6.90 16.49
C LEU A 91 0.31 7.94 16.54
N ARG A 92 1.29 7.89 15.64
CA ARG A 92 2.36 8.92 15.57
C ARG A 92 1.80 10.31 15.23
N ILE A 93 0.87 10.39 14.29
CA ILE A 93 0.20 11.66 13.96
C ILE A 93 -0.53 12.22 15.18
N SER A 94 -1.25 11.36 15.90
CA SER A 94 -1.96 11.75 17.13
C SER A 94 -1.01 12.28 18.19
N ASP A 95 0.08 11.56 18.49
CA ASP A 95 1.10 11.94 19.47
C ASP A 95 1.81 13.26 19.09
N MET A 96 2.16 13.43 17.81
CA MET A 96 2.74 14.69 17.32
C MET A 96 1.76 15.86 17.47
N THR A 97 0.48 15.64 17.16
CA THR A 97 -0.56 16.67 17.27
C THR A 97 -0.83 17.05 18.73
N GLU A 98 -0.82 16.07 19.63
CA GLU A 98 -0.96 16.30 21.07
C GLU A 98 0.21 17.11 21.63
N LYS A 99 1.46 16.72 21.32
CA LYS A 99 2.66 17.47 21.71
C LYS A 99 2.66 18.90 21.15
N ALA A 100 2.21 19.05 19.91
CA ALA A 100 2.04 20.36 19.28
C ALA A 100 1.02 21.22 20.03
N ALA A 101 -0.15 20.67 20.34
CA ALA A 101 -1.19 21.37 21.09
C ALA A 101 -0.72 21.77 22.50
N LEU A 102 0.00 20.89 23.20
CA LEU A 102 0.59 21.18 24.50
C LEU A 102 1.62 22.32 24.41
N THR A 103 2.49 22.29 23.41
CA THR A 103 3.52 23.33 23.19
C THR A 103 2.91 24.69 22.89
N LEU A 104 1.86 24.72 22.05
CA LEU A 104 1.12 25.94 21.76
C LEU A 104 0.38 26.45 23.00
N GLY A 105 -0.27 25.55 23.75
CA GLY A 105 -0.98 25.89 24.97
C GLY A 105 -0.07 26.48 26.05
N SER A 106 1.08 25.85 26.31
CA SER A 106 2.05 26.35 27.28
C SER A 106 2.67 27.67 26.83
N GLY A 107 3.03 27.79 25.55
CA GLY A 107 3.60 29.02 25.01
C GLY A 107 2.64 30.21 25.10
N LEU A 108 1.34 29.99 24.84
CA LEU A 108 0.31 31.02 25.02
C LEU A 108 0.13 31.42 26.49
N GLN A 109 0.17 30.47 27.43
CA GLN A 109 0.10 30.77 28.87
C GLN A 109 1.32 31.58 29.34
N GLU A 110 2.52 31.22 28.88
CA GLU A 110 3.75 31.96 29.19
C GLU A 110 3.71 33.38 28.63
N MET A 111 3.19 33.56 27.41
CA MET A 111 2.99 34.88 26.81
C MET A 111 1.98 35.72 27.58
N ASP A 112 0.84 35.14 27.97
CA ASP A 112 -0.21 35.83 28.74
C ASP A 112 0.32 36.30 30.11
N ALA A 113 1.08 35.44 30.80
CA ALA A 113 1.75 35.79 32.04
C ALA A 113 2.76 36.93 31.84
N GLY A 114 3.55 36.88 30.76
CA GLY A 114 4.50 37.93 30.42
C GLY A 114 3.83 39.27 30.08
N VAL A 115 2.72 39.26 29.33
CA VAL A 115 1.91 40.46 29.04
C VAL A 115 1.34 41.05 30.31
N SER A 116 0.78 40.21 31.19
CA SER A 116 0.23 40.65 32.48
C SER A 116 1.30 41.27 33.37
N ALA A 117 2.50 40.69 33.41
CA ALA A 117 3.65 41.24 34.14
C ALA A 117 4.07 42.62 33.58
N ALA A 118 4.21 42.73 32.25
CA ALA A 118 4.56 43.98 31.58
C ALA A 118 3.55 45.09 31.84
N LEU A 119 2.24 44.77 31.80
CA LEU A 119 1.18 45.73 32.12
C LEU A 119 1.25 46.19 33.58
N ALA A 120 1.41 45.27 34.53
CA ALA A 120 1.57 45.61 35.93
C ALA A 120 2.84 46.46 36.18
N GLY A 121 3.92 46.18 35.47
CA GLY A 121 5.14 46.98 35.48
C GLY A 121 4.91 48.41 35.00
N ILE A 122 4.17 48.59 33.90
CA ILE A 122 3.80 49.93 33.38
C ILE A 122 2.96 50.70 34.41
N GLU A 123 1.95 50.06 35.01
CA GLU A 123 1.09 50.70 36.03
C GLU A 123 1.85 51.03 37.32
N GLY A 124 2.84 50.21 37.68
CA GLY A 124 3.71 50.38 38.84
C GLY A 124 4.87 51.37 38.65
N GLY A 125 5.06 51.91 37.43
CA GLY A 125 6.17 52.81 37.12
C GLY A 125 7.53 52.11 37.04
N ALA A 126 7.56 50.87 36.54
CA ALA A 126 8.77 50.10 36.34
C ALA A 126 9.78 50.83 35.43
N ASP A 127 11.07 50.59 35.69
CA ASP A 127 12.16 51.12 34.89
C ASP A 127 12.05 50.62 33.43
N PRO A 128 12.23 51.47 32.40
CA PRO A 128 12.17 51.07 31.00
C PRO A 128 13.04 49.86 30.62
N VAL A 129 14.15 49.63 31.34
CA VAL A 129 15.01 48.44 31.11
C VAL A 129 14.29 47.15 31.53
N GLN A 130 13.63 47.13 32.69
CA GLN A 130 12.86 45.98 33.16
C GLN A 130 11.69 45.67 32.23
N LEU A 131 10.97 46.72 31.80
CA LEU A 131 9.86 46.56 30.87
C LEU A 131 10.32 45.97 29.52
N ARG A 132 11.50 46.39 29.03
CA ARG A 132 12.08 45.84 27.81
C ARG A 132 12.40 44.34 27.95
N ASP A 133 12.93 43.94 29.10
CA ASP A 133 13.27 42.53 29.37
C ASP A 133 12.01 41.66 29.50
N GLU A 134 10.95 42.17 30.12
CA GLU A 134 9.65 41.50 30.20
C GLU A 134 9.00 41.35 28.82
N VAL A 135 9.04 42.40 27.99
CA VAL A 135 8.55 42.33 26.61
C VAL A 135 9.38 41.35 25.77
N ALA A 136 10.69 41.32 25.95
CA ALA A 136 11.55 40.34 25.28
C ALA A 136 11.26 38.90 25.72
N ALA A 137 10.85 38.69 26.97
CA ALA A 137 10.45 37.37 27.47
C ALA A 137 9.16 36.87 26.82
N ILE A 138 8.20 37.74 26.51
CA ILE A 138 6.97 37.40 25.77
C ILE A 138 7.29 36.82 24.38
N ALA A 139 8.36 37.27 23.73
CA ALA A 139 8.72 36.77 22.41
C ALA A 139 9.38 35.38 22.41
N ARG A 140 9.89 34.89 23.55
CA ARG A 140 10.64 33.62 23.61
C ARG A 140 9.81 32.40 23.20
N PRO A 141 8.55 32.22 23.64
CA PRO A 141 7.74 31.08 23.23
C PRO A 141 7.30 31.13 21.76
N LEU A 142 7.37 32.27 21.08
CA LEU A 142 6.93 32.39 19.68
C LEU A 142 7.73 31.50 18.74
N VAL A 143 9.04 31.38 18.94
CA VAL A 143 9.93 30.57 18.08
C VAL A 143 9.56 29.07 18.10
N PRO A 144 9.47 28.38 19.27
CA PRO A 144 9.05 26.98 19.30
C PRO A 144 7.61 26.76 18.83
N MET A 145 6.70 27.72 19.07
CA MET A 145 5.33 27.66 18.55
C MET A 145 5.27 27.79 17.01
N LEU A 146 6.07 28.68 16.41
CA LEU A 146 6.20 28.80 14.96
C LEU A 146 6.78 27.53 14.33
N GLY A 147 7.77 26.91 15.00
CA GLY A 147 8.27 25.59 14.60
C GLY A 147 7.16 24.54 14.60
N THR A 148 6.33 24.54 15.65
CA THR A 148 5.19 23.63 15.81
C THR A 148 4.13 23.81 14.70
N LEU A 149 3.88 25.04 14.27
CA LEU A 149 2.97 25.31 13.14
C LEU A 149 3.49 24.75 11.81
N GLN A 150 4.82 24.73 11.59
CA GLN A 150 5.38 24.10 10.39
C GLN A 150 5.17 22.57 10.39
N PHE A 151 5.14 21.94 11.57
CA PHE A 151 4.80 20.52 11.68
C PHE A 151 3.33 20.22 11.34
N GLN A 152 2.44 21.21 11.36
CA GLN A 152 1.05 21.04 10.93
C GLN A 152 0.95 20.65 9.44
N ASP A 153 1.85 21.16 8.60
CA ASP A 153 1.89 20.79 7.18
C ASP A 153 2.32 19.33 7.02
N VAL A 154 3.31 18.87 7.79
CA VAL A 154 3.73 17.47 7.82
C VAL A 154 2.58 16.57 8.27
N THR A 155 1.87 16.93 9.33
CA THR A 155 0.68 16.19 9.79
C THR A 155 -0.40 16.13 8.71
N ARG A 156 -0.66 17.24 8.01
CA ARG A 156 -1.62 17.27 6.90
C ARG A 156 -1.21 16.34 5.76
N GLN A 157 0.05 16.36 5.36
CA GLN A 157 0.59 15.47 4.33
C GLN A 157 0.48 14.00 4.73
N GLN A 158 0.82 13.66 5.98
CA GLN A 158 0.70 12.30 6.50
C GLN A 158 -0.76 11.82 6.55
N LEU A 159 -1.72 12.67 6.92
CA LEU A 159 -3.15 12.33 6.88
C LEU A 159 -3.66 12.11 5.45
N MET A 160 -3.24 12.93 4.49
CA MET A 160 -3.59 12.74 3.08
C MET A 160 -3.04 11.42 2.54
N PHE A 161 -1.79 11.09 2.88
CA PHE A 161 -1.19 9.81 2.53
C PHE A 161 -1.96 8.63 3.13
N LEU A 162 -2.28 8.70 4.43
CA LEU A 162 -3.04 7.66 5.13
C LEU A 162 -4.43 7.44 4.50
N SER A 163 -5.13 8.53 4.14
CA SER A 163 -6.42 8.47 3.46
C SER A 163 -6.30 7.81 2.08
N ARG A 164 -5.29 8.19 1.29
CA ARG A 164 -5.04 7.60 -0.03
C ARG A 164 -4.74 6.11 0.06
N LEU A 165 -3.92 5.71 1.03
CA LEU A 165 -3.60 4.32 1.31
C LEU A 165 -4.85 3.50 1.70
N SER A 166 -5.76 4.08 2.49
CA SER A 166 -7.04 3.42 2.81
C SER A 166 -7.89 3.17 1.57
N ILE A 167 -7.98 4.15 0.65
CA ILE A 167 -8.76 4.00 -0.60
C ILE A 167 -8.13 2.92 -1.49
N LEU A 168 -6.80 2.88 -1.58
CA LEU A 168 -6.09 1.86 -2.35
C LEU A 168 -6.31 0.47 -1.78
N LEU A 169 -6.28 0.34 -0.44
CA LEU A 169 -6.59 -0.89 0.26
C LEU A 169 -8.00 -1.39 -0.06
N ASP A 170 -9.00 -0.52 0.04
CA ASP A 170 -10.40 -0.89 -0.23
C ASP A 170 -10.58 -1.41 -1.66
N ARG A 171 -10.00 -0.72 -2.65
CA ARG A 171 -10.00 -1.18 -4.05
C ARG A 171 -9.33 -2.53 -4.22
N HIS A 172 -8.19 -2.75 -3.57
CA HIS A 172 -7.51 -4.04 -3.69
C HIS A 172 -8.33 -5.18 -3.07
N VAL A 173 -9.07 -4.91 -1.98
CA VAL A 173 -10.00 -5.89 -1.39
C VAL A 173 -11.14 -6.22 -2.36
N GLU A 174 -11.70 -5.22 -3.04
CA GLU A 174 -12.71 -5.41 -4.09
C GLU A 174 -12.15 -6.27 -5.25
N ASP A 175 -10.94 -5.96 -5.73
CA ASP A 175 -10.27 -6.73 -6.79
C ASP A 175 -10.07 -8.20 -6.39
N MET A 176 -9.64 -8.46 -5.15
CA MET A 176 -9.49 -9.82 -4.66
C MET A 176 -10.83 -10.56 -4.54
N ALA A 177 -11.89 -9.88 -4.11
CA ALA A 177 -13.22 -10.45 -4.04
C ALA A 177 -13.72 -10.83 -5.45
N GLU A 178 -13.44 -9.99 -6.45
CA GLU A 178 -13.71 -10.29 -7.86
C GLU A 178 -12.89 -11.51 -8.34
N VAL A 179 -11.60 -11.60 -8.01
CA VAL A 179 -10.75 -12.77 -8.37
C VAL A 179 -11.23 -14.07 -7.72
N LEU A 180 -11.78 -14.00 -6.50
CA LEU A 180 -12.40 -15.15 -5.84
C LEU A 180 -13.72 -15.56 -6.51
N GLY A 181 -14.51 -14.58 -6.98
CA GLY A 181 -15.78 -14.80 -7.66
C GLY A 181 -15.63 -15.27 -9.11
N ASP A 182 -14.65 -14.76 -9.84
CA ASP A 182 -14.42 -15.07 -11.25
C ASP A 182 -13.43 -16.24 -11.42
N ARG A 183 -13.90 -17.29 -12.10
CA ARG A 183 -13.07 -18.45 -12.43
C ARG A 183 -11.99 -18.12 -13.47
N ARG A 184 -12.10 -17.03 -14.24
CA ARG A 184 -11.26 -16.76 -15.42
C ARG A 184 -10.17 -15.69 -15.25
N SER A 185 -10.17 -14.87 -14.20
CA SER A 185 -9.37 -13.62 -14.14
C SER A 185 -8.06 -13.65 -13.31
N VAL A 186 -7.50 -14.81 -12.99
CA VAL A 186 -6.40 -14.94 -12.00
C VAL A 186 -5.14 -14.13 -12.33
N ASP A 187 -4.87 -13.94 -13.62
CA ASP A 187 -3.57 -13.41 -14.05
C ASP A 187 -3.52 -11.87 -14.11
N HIS A 188 -4.64 -11.18 -13.85
CA HIS A 188 -4.71 -9.72 -14.05
C HIS A 188 -4.75 -8.87 -12.77
N ALA A 189 -4.93 -9.48 -11.59
CA ALA A 189 -4.93 -8.69 -10.36
C ALA A 189 -3.50 -8.22 -10.02
N PRO A 190 -3.26 -6.89 -9.91
CA PRO A 190 -1.99 -6.35 -9.46
C PRO A 190 -1.71 -6.86 -8.04
N ARG A 191 -0.43 -7.06 -7.70
CA ARG A 191 -0.07 -7.48 -6.35
C ARG A 191 -0.23 -6.29 -5.42
N PHE A 192 -0.66 -6.53 -4.18
CA PHE A 192 -0.77 -5.48 -3.19
C PHE A 192 0.54 -4.69 -3.04
N LYS A 193 1.66 -5.43 -3.04
CA LYS A 193 3.01 -4.86 -3.00
C LYS A 193 3.25 -3.80 -4.08
N ASP A 194 2.84 -4.07 -5.32
CA ASP A 194 3.09 -3.17 -6.44
C ASP A 194 2.28 -1.87 -6.29
N LEU A 195 1.02 -1.99 -5.84
CA LEU A 195 0.17 -0.84 -5.55
C LEU A 195 0.73 -0.02 -4.37
N PHE A 196 1.29 -0.69 -3.37
CA PHE A 196 1.89 -0.04 -2.22
C PHE A 196 3.20 0.67 -2.58
N ASP A 197 4.09 0.03 -3.33
CA ASP A 197 5.31 0.63 -3.86
C ASP A 197 4.97 1.89 -4.67
N GLN A 198 3.96 1.81 -5.54
CA GLN A 198 3.48 2.94 -6.33
C GLN A 198 2.94 4.08 -5.45
N ALA A 199 2.16 3.75 -4.41
CA ALA A 199 1.66 4.76 -3.47
C ALA A 199 2.80 5.43 -2.69
N LEU A 200 3.86 4.68 -2.37
CA LEU A 200 5.03 5.19 -1.69
C LEU A 200 5.93 6.06 -2.57
N GLU A 201 6.08 5.69 -3.84
CA GLU A 201 6.82 6.48 -4.83
C GLU A 201 6.21 7.87 -5.03
N ASP A 202 4.87 7.95 -4.96
CA ASP A 202 4.10 9.18 -4.98
C ASP A 202 4.21 10.02 -3.69
N THR A 203 4.84 9.52 -2.64
CA THR A 203 5.06 10.26 -1.39
C THR A 203 6.38 11.04 -1.44
N VAL A 204 6.31 12.32 -1.03
CA VAL A 204 7.39 13.30 -1.19
C VAL A 204 8.52 13.12 -0.17
N MET A 205 8.36 12.28 0.86
CA MET A 205 9.30 12.22 1.98
C MET A 205 10.37 11.13 1.77
N THR A 206 11.61 11.55 1.48
CA THR A 206 12.79 10.69 1.31
C THR A 206 13.04 9.76 2.51
N SER A 207 12.73 10.20 3.74
CA SER A 207 12.85 9.37 4.94
C SER A 207 11.91 8.16 4.92
N GLN A 208 10.70 8.31 4.39
CA GLN A 208 9.73 7.22 4.29
C GLN A 208 10.11 6.24 3.17
N ARG A 209 10.68 6.72 2.06
CA ARG A 209 11.28 5.86 1.03
C ARG A 209 12.43 5.04 1.61
N ASN A 210 13.33 5.66 2.38
CA ASN A 210 14.46 4.97 2.99
C ASN A 210 14.03 3.89 4.00
N ASP A 211 13.03 4.17 4.85
CA ASP A 211 12.46 3.18 5.78
C ASP A 211 11.85 1.98 5.02
N HIS A 212 11.16 2.25 3.91
CA HIS A 212 10.59 1.21 3.06
C HIS A 212 11.66 0.36 2.37
N HIS A 213 12.69 0.99 1.81
CA HIS A 213 13.83 0.32 1.19
C HIS A 213 14.53 -0.60 2.21
N GLY A 214 14.77 -0.10 3.43
CA GLY A 214 15.31 -0.90 4.54
C GLY A 214 14.43 -2.10 4.90
N ALA A 215 13.11 -1.92 5.00
CA ALA A 215 12.17 -3.01 5.29
C ALA A 215 12.05 -4.03 4.13
N SER A 216 12.24 -3.58 2.89
CA SER A 216 12.22 -4.40 1.68
C SER A 216 13.53 -5.14 1.42
N GLY A 217 14.58 -4.89 2.21
CA GLY A 217 15.92 -5.45 2.02
C GLY A 217 16.67 -4.87 0.82
N VAL A 218 16.22 -3.73 0.29
CA VAL A 218 16.87 -3.00 -0.79
C VAL A 218 17.69 -1.90 -0.13
N ASP A 219 19.01 -2.05 -0.09
CA ASP A 219 19.91 -1.12 0.60
C ASP A 219 20.22 0.10 -0.31
N VAL A 220 19.17 0.83 -0.68
CA VAL A 220 19.27 2.08 -1.45
C VAL A 220 18.96 3.21 -0.50
N VAL A 221 20.00 3.90 -0.05
CA VAL A 221 19.89 5.17 0.66
C VAL A 221 19.88 6.25 -0.41
N GLU A 222 18.71 6.83 -0.68
CA GLU A 222 18.66 8.05 -1.50
C GLU A 222 19.44 9.14 -0.76
N ALA A 223 20.44 9.73 -1.42
CA ALA A 223 21.17 10.86 -0.89
C ALA A 223 20.15 11.98 -0.65
N SER A 224 19.91 12.30 0.62
CA SER A 224 19.11 13.46 1.00
C SER A 224 19.73 14.66 0.28
N GLY A 225 18.96 15.29 -0.62
CA GLY A 225 19.39 16.52 -1.28
C GLY A 225 19.87 17.53 -0.23
N PRO A 226 20.76 18.48 -0.60
CA PRO A 226 21.38 19.41 0.34
C PRO A 226 20.30 20.01 1.24
N ALA A 227 20.41 19.75 2.55
CA ALA A 227 19.53 20.33 3.53
C ALA A 227 19.64 21.85 3.34
N VAL A 228 18.55 22.48 2.89
CA VAL A 228 18.50 23.93 2.78
C VAL A 228 18.47 24.43 4.21
N GLU A 229 19.65 24.66 4.78
CA GLU A 229 19.82 25.35 6.04
C GLU A 229 19.39 26.81 5.81
N LEU A 230 18.10 27.09 6.05
CA LEU A 230 17.50 28.42 5.82
C LEU A 230 18.02 29.49 6.81
N PHE A 231 18.96 29.14 7.69
CA PHE A 231 19.49 30.00 8.75
C PHE A 231 20.98 29.71 9.07
N THR A 232 21.88 29.74 8.08
CA THR A 232 23.32 29.84 8.40
C THR A 232 23.72 31.31 8.56
N ASP A 233 23.87 31.68 9.82
CA ASP A 233 24.84 32.62 10.38
C ASP A 233 25.05 33.96 9.67
N GLY A 234 24.09 34.85 9.88
CA GLY A 234 24.38 36.29 9.96
C GLY A 234 25.18 36.58 11.23
N ALA A 235 26.48 36.30 11.23
CA ALA A 235 27.41 36.83 12.21
C ALA A 235 27.50 38.36 12.05
N PRO A 236 27.20 39.18 13.08
CA PRO A 236 27.45 40.61 12.99
C PRO A 236 28.96 40.92 13.11
N PRO A 237 29.44 42.01 12.48
CA PRO A 237 30.83 42.45 12.56
C PRO A 237 31.24 42.96 13.94
#